data_AF-A0AAD5RQ73-F1
#
_entry.id   AF-A0AAD5RQ73-F1
#
_cell.length_a   1.000
_cell.length_b   1.000
_cell.length_c   1.000
_cell.angle_alpha   90.00
_cell.angle_beta   90.00
_cell.angle_gamma   90.00
#
_symmetry.space_group_name_H-M   'P 1'
#
loop_
_entity.id
_entity.type
_entity.pdbx_description
1 polymer ?
#
loop_
_entity_poly.entity_id
_entity_poly.type
_entity_poly.pdbx_seq_one_letter_code
_entity_poly.pdbx_strand_id
1 'polypeptide(L)'
;MIWLFGPPLKTTMILGTIVEIPEVATLSETERTAVLNKARQLQAANALASRLRSLTPPVDEDEKNEESRRLEAHARKELEDAGCPPCYPPDVDLTTRNVPQKFQAIVDYWLASLRTDDVVLCAQVSAYRKFLADQLQTRRRFRNKCFGKYEDEVRERRRRYCLLGDVHLLPDSRQQSRLQNWVEFQNYHLKILELLETEQDESQQKLDDARKLASDRSAPAPECAGGDAEALEHILERAKRSIGQRKVLLDWIEQWRQTVLSKAGPRISARGGRRRGSKASSPSTVLGQAKVVEAKPKKRKTPIRKPRQPKVEPTIQDLDAIPQAPIRQETTPRLTKEDETLLRPFRLQRVTKATRFANGSGKPLSAGVSIQGISPSPLKPDVGVFVDLGLELACRCQALTTPYPVCDANVNRMVLEVIQNWDP
;
A
#
# COMPACT_ATOMS: atom_id res chain seq x y z
N MET A 1 15.57 -38.89 64.85
CA MET A 1 15.88 -38.93 63.41
C MET A 1 14.60 -39.26 62.67
N ILE A 2 14.15 -38.39 61.76
CA ILE A 2 12.92 -38.58 60.98
C ILE A 2 13.33 -38.57 59.51
N TRP A 3 13.01 -39.65 58.80
CA TRP A 3 13.06 -39.69 57.33
C TRP A 3 11.63 -39.52 56.82
N LEU A 4 11.36 -38.45 56.06
CA LEU A 4 10.09 -38.25 55.37
C LEU A 4 10.22 -38.73 53.93
N PHE A 5 9.52 -39.82 53.61
CA PHE A 5 9.26 -40.19 52.21
C PHE A 5 8.19 -39.25 51.64
N GLY A 6 8.56 -38.46 50.62
CA GLY A 6 7.59 -37.77 49.77
C GLY A 6 6.91 -38.76 48.81
N PRO A 7 5.63 -38.55 48.43
CA PRO A 7 4.95 -39.41 47.47
C PRO A 7 5.55 -39.29 46.07
N PRO A 8 5.62 -40.38 45.28
CA PRO A 8 6.19 -40.35 43.94
C PRO A 8 5.32 -39.54 42.97
N LEU A 9 5.96 -38.63 42.22
CA LEU A 9 5.33 -37.91 41.11
C LEU A 9 4.85 -38.91 40.04
N LYS A 10 3.56 -38.85 39.69
CA LYS A 10 2.97 -39.73 38.66
C LYS A 10 3.36 -39.26 37.26
N THR A 11 4.54 -39.68 36.81
CA THR A 11 5.01 -39.51 35.44
C THR A 11 4.08 -40.24 34.48
N THR A 12 3.29 -39.48 33.70
CA THR A 12 2.31 -40.05 32.78
C THR A 12 2.92 -40.17 31.39
N MET A 13 3.45 -41.34 31.04
CA MET A 13 4.02 -41.57 29.70
C MET A 13 2.93 -41.52 28.62
N ILE A 14 3.00 -40.50 27.76
CA ILE A 14 2.25 -40.42 26.51
C ILE A 14 3.25 -40.62 25.36
N LEU A 15 3.18 -41.79 24.72
CA LEU A 15 3.84 -42.16 23.45
C LEU A 15 5.12 -41.38 23.08
N GLY A 16 6.27 -41.81 23.63
CA GLY A 16 7.59 -41.54 23.06
C GLY A 16 8.24 -40.18 23.38
N THR A 17 7.50 -39.16 23.79
CA THR A 17 8.05 -37.85 24.16
C THR A 17 7.49 -37.37 25.49
N ILE A 18 8.30 -37.47 26.54
CA ILE A 18 7.98 -36.91 27.86
C ILE A 18 8.20 -35.39 27.78
N VAL A 19 7.11 -34.64 27.59
CA VAL A 19 7.13 -33.19 27.75
C VAL A 19 6.99 -32.89 29.24
N GLU A 20 8.11 -32.75 29.94
CA GLU A 20 8.12 -32.21 31.30
C GLU A 20 7.77 -30.72 31.24
N ILE A 21 6.57 -30.37 31.70
CA ILE A 21 6.14 -28.98 31.87
C ILE A 21 6.59 -28.57 33.29
N PRO A 22 7.59 -27.68 33.47
CA PRO A 22 8.26 -27.50 34.76
C PRO A 22 7.38 -26.98 35.91
N GLU A 23 6.22 -26.41 35.60
CA GLU A 23 5.34 -25.73 36.56
C GLU A 23 4.05 -26.49 36.89
N VAL A 24 3.87 -27.73 36.43
CA VAL A 24 2.64 -28.52 36.72
C VAL A 24 2.40 -28.69 38.23
N ALA A 25 3.46 -28.63 39.05
CA ALA A 25 3.37 -28.74 40.50
C ALA A 25 2.65 -27.56 41.18
N THR A 26 2.66 -26.35 40.61
CA THR A 26 2.02 -25.15 41.20
C THR A 26 0.55 -24.99 40.79
N LEU A 27 0.16 -25.54 39.63
CA LEU A 27 -1.23 -25.52 39.15
C LEU A 27 -2.18 -26.30 40.07
N SER A 28 -3.41 -25.81 40.22
CA SER A 28 -4.52 -26.52 40.87
C SER A 28 -4.95 -27.78 40.09
N GLU A 29 -5.66 -28.70 40.74
CA GLU A 29 -6.14 -29.93 40.09
C GLU A 29 -7.12 -29.66 38.93
N THR A 30 -7.92 -28.61 39.04
CA THR A 30 -8.81 -28.10 38.00
C THR A 30 -8.05 -27.56 36.78
N GLU A 31 -6.95 -26.85 36.99
CA GLU A 31 -6.11 -26.36 35.88
C GLU A 31 -5.35 -27.50 35.21
N ARG A 32 -4.78 -28.45 35.99
CA ARG A 32 -4.11 -29.64 35.45
C ARG A 32 -5.04 -30.46 34.56
N THR A 33 -6.29 -30.67 34.99
CA THR A 33 -7.29 -31.40 34.18
C THR A 33 -7.72 -30.62 32.94
N ALA A 34 -7.86 -29.29 33.02
CA ALA A 34 -8.11 -28.44 31.85
C ALA A 34 -6.97 -28.49 30.83
N VAL A 35 -5.71 -28.38 31.27
CA VAL A 35 -4.50 -28.46 30.42
C VAL A 35 -4.41 -29.84 29.76
N LEU A 36 -4.60 -30.94 30.50
CA LEU A 36 -4.60 -32.29 29.95
C LEU A 36 -5.70 -32.52 28.91
N ASN A 37 -6.90 -31.99 29.14
CA ASN A 37 -8.00 -32.07 28.18
C ASN A 37 -7.69 -31.27 26.90
N LYS A 38 -7.14 -30.06 27.03
CA LYS A 38 -6.70 -29.24 25.88
C LYS A 38 -5.57 -29.90 25.09
N ALA A 39 -4.59 -30.50 25.77
CA ALA A 39 -3.52 -31.27 25.14
C ALA A 39 -4.06 -32.48 24.35
N ARG A 40 -5.00 -33.25 24.92
CA ARG A 40 -5.67 -34.35 24.22
C ARG A 40 -6.49 -33.88 23.02
N GLN A 41 -7.19 -32.75 23.11
CA GLN A 41 -7.92 -32.15 21.99
C GLN A 41 -6.97 -31.75 20.85
N LEU A 42 -5.83 -31.12 21.17
CA LEU A 42 -4.81 -30.76 20.18
C LEU A 42 -4.16 -32.00 19.55
N GLN A 43 -3.89 -33.05 20.33
CA GLN A 43 -3.41 -34.34 19.80
C GLN A 43 -4.43 -34.99 18.85
N ALA A 44 -5.71 -35.00 19.22
CA ALA A 44 -6.78 -35.52 18.36
C ALA A 44 -6.94 -34.69 17.06
N ALA A 45 -6.85 -33.36 17.15
CA ALA A 45 -6.87 -32.47 15.99
C ALA A 45 -5.65 -32.68 15.08
N ASN A 46 -4.46 -32.87 15.63
CA ASN A 46 -3.24 -33.17 14.87
C ASN A 46 -3.31 -34.56 14.21
N ALA A 47 -3.81 -35.58 14.92
CA ALA A 47 -4.02 -36.92 14.36
C ALA A 47 -5.05 -36.89 13.22
N LEU A 48 -6.15 -36.14 13.38
CA LEU A 48 -7.14 -35.90 12.32
C LEU A 48 -6.50 -35.18 11.12
N ALA A 49 -5.74 -34.12 11.34
CA ALA A 49 -5.07 -33.36 10.28
C ALA A 49 -4.05 -34.22 9.51
N SER A 50 -3.26 -35.05 10.21
CA SER A 50 -2.35 -36.00 9.58
C SER A 50 -3.09 -37.05 8.74
N ARG A 51 -4.20 -37.59 9.26
CA ARG A 51 -5.07 -38.53 8.51
C ARG A 51 -5.71 -37.87 7.29
N LEU A 52 -6.15 -36.63 7.39
CA LEU A 52 -6.70 -35.88 6.26
C LEU A 52 -5.63 -35.61 5.20
N ARG A 53 -4.40 -35.26 5.59
CA ARG A 53 -3.27 -35.15 4.64
C ARG A 53 -2.97 -36.48 3.94
N SER A 54 -2.96 -37.61 4.66
CA SER A 54 -2.74 -38.92 4.03
C SER A 54 -3.88 -39.40 3.12
N LEU A 55 -5.07 -38.81 3.24
CA LEU A 55 -6.23 -39.07 2.36
C LEU A 55 -6.34 -38.05 1.22
N THR A 56 -5.59 -36.95 1.29
CA THR A 56 -5.51 -35.98 0.19
C THR A 56 -4.51 -36.52 -0.82
N PRO A 57 -4.89 -36.69 -2.11
CA PRO A 57 -3.91 -37.02 -3.15
C PRO A 57 -2.74 -36.03 -3.15
N PRO A 58 -1.53 -36.44 -3.56
CA PRO A 58 -0.45 -35.48 -3.77
C PRO A 58 -0.92 -34.42 -4.78
N VAL A 59 -0.51 -33.17 -4.56
CA VAL A 59 -0.81 -32.07 -5.49
C VAL A 59 -0.21 -32.42 -6.83
N ASP A 60 -1.01 -32.33 -7.89
CA ASP A 60 -0.51 -32.40 -9.25
C ASP A 60 0.25 -31.09 -9.55
N GLU A 61 1.59 -31.19 -9.57
CA GLU A 61 2.46 -30.05 -9.84
C GLU A 61 2.24 -29.52 -11.28
N ASP A 62 1.84 -30.37 -12.24
CA ASP A 62 1.55 -29.91 -13.61
C ASP A 62 0.23 -29.12 -13.65
N GLU A 63 -0.80 -29.55 -12.90
CA GLU A 63 -2.04 -28.77 -12.71
C GLU A 63 -1.75 -27.43 -12.03
N LYS A 64 -0.95 -27.43 -10.95
CA LYS A 64 -0.56 -26.21 -10.24
C LYS A 64 0.26 -25.25 -11.12
N ASN A 65 1.19 -25.78 -11.90
CA ASN A 65 1.99 -24.99 -12.84
C ASN A 65 1.11 -24.41 -13.97
N GLU A 66 0.13 -25.16 -14.45
CA GLU A 66 -0.84 -24.70 -15.45
C GLU A 66 -1.78 -23.61 -14.90
N GLU A 67 -2.28 -23.75 -13.67
CA GLU A 67 -3.03 -22.69 -12.99
C GLU A 67 -2.18 -21.42 -12.84
N SER A 68 -0.92 -21.58 -12.41
CA SER A 68 0.04 -20.47 -12.27
C SER A 68 0.28 -19.73 -13.59
N ARG A 69 0.48 -20.47 -14.71
CA ARG A 69 0.60 -19.89 -16.06
C ARG A 69 -0.66 -19.12 -16.48
N ARG A 70 -1.85 -19.66 -16.20
CA ARG A 70 -3.13 -19.00 -16.52
C ARG A 70 -3.33 -17.70 -15.73
N LEU A 71 -3.04 -17.73 -14.43
CA LEU A 71 -3.08 -16.55 -13.56
C LEU A 71 -2.07 -15.49 -14.03
N GLU A 72 -0.85 -15.90 -14.40
CA GLU A 72 0.17 -14.97 -14.91
C GLU A 72 -0.27 -14.34 -16.23
N ALA A 73 -0.77 -15.13 -17.20
CA ALA A 73 -1.24 -14.64 -18.48
C ALA A 73 -2.42 -13.66 -18.32
N HIS A 74 -3.35 -13.95 -17.41
CA HIS A 74 -4.44 -13.03 -17.06
C HIS A 74 -3.91 -11.72 -16.45
N ALA A 75 -3.01 -11.82 -15.46
CA ALA A 75 -2.43 -10.65 -14.79
C ALA A 75 -1.59 -9.78 -15.76
N ARG A 76 -0.85 -10.41 -16.69
CA ARG A 76 -0.12 -9.74 -17.77
C ARG A 76 -1.06 -8.90 -18.63
N LYS A 77 -2.15 -9.51 -19.12
CA LYS A 77 -3.16 -8.82 -19.92
C LYS A 77 -3.79 -7.65 -19.15
N GLU A 78 -4.15 -7.84 -17.88
CA GLU A 78 -4.73 -6.77 -17.07
C GLU A 78 -3.76 -5.59 -16.89
N LEU A 79 -2.47 -5.85 -16.65
CA LEU A 79 -1.45 -4.82 -16.57
C LEU A 79 -1.35 -4.02 -17.89
N GLU A 80 -1.29 -4.73 -19.02
CA GLU A 80 -1.19 -4.13 -20.36
C GLU A 80 -2.43 -3.29 -20.73
N ASP A 81 -3.63 -3.81 -20.46
CA ASP A 81 -4.92 -3.12 -20.64
C ASP A 81 -4.99 -1.86 -19.75
N ALA A 82 -4.46 -1.92 -18.52
CA ALA A 82 -4.37 -0.79 -17.59
C ALA A 82 -3.16 0.14 -17.85
N GLY A 83 -2.36 -0.11 -18.89
CA GLY A 83 -1.24 0.73 -19.33
C GLY A 83 0.06 0.56 -18.52
N CYS A 84 0.14 -0.47 -17.67
CA CYS A 84 1.31 -0.83 -16.87
C CYS A 84 2.12 -1.93 -17.59
N PRO A 85 3.36 -1.71 -18.07
CA PRO A 85 4.26 -2.79 -18.45
C PRO A 85 4.47 -3.81 -17.31
N PRO A 86 4.32 -5.12 -17.59
CA PRO A 86 4.76 -6.20 -16.71
C PRO A 86 6.24 -6.07 -16.31
N CYS A 87 6.60 -6.55 -15.11
CA CYS A 87 7.96 -6.41 -14.58
C CYS A 87 9.04 -7.18 -15.35
N TYR A 88 8.63 -8.17 -16.15
CA TYR A 88 9.45 -8.94 -17.08
C TYR A 88 8.65 -9.23 -18.37
N PRO A 89 9.33 -9.40 -19.51
CA PRO A 89 8.69 -9.64 -20.82
C PRO A 89 8.08 -11.06 -20.91
N PRO A 90 7.20 -11.33 -21.89
CA PRO A 90 6.42 -12.58 -21.95
C PRO A 90 7.22 -13.83 -22.35
N ASP A 91 8.45 -13.67 -22.81
CA ASP A 91 9.40 -14.76 -23.10
C ASP A 91 10.10 -15.31 -21.85
N VAL A 92 9.90 -14.67 -20.68
CA VAL A 92 10.45 -15.13 -19.40
C VAL A 92 9.40 -15.93 -18.64
N ASP A 93 9.56 -17.24 -18.68
CA ASP A 93 8.80 -18.19 -17.88
C ASP A 93 9.40 -18.32 -16.47
N LEU A 94 8.66 -17.87 -15.44
CA LEU A 94 9.09 -17.97 -14.05
C LEU A 94 8.84 -19.35 -13.42
N THR A 95 8.00 -20.19 -14.03
CA THR A 95 7.66 -21.52 -13.45
C THR A 95 8.88 -22.44 -13.37
N THR A 96 9.85 -22.26 -14.26
CA THR A 96 11.09 -23.06 -14.31
C THR A 96 12.15 -22.67 -13.28
N ARG A 97 11.85 -21.78 -12.32
CA ARG A 97 12.74 -21.26 -11.25
C ARG A 97 14.00 -20.49 -11.72
N ASN A 98 14.32 -20.52 -13.02
CA ASN A 98 15.51 -19.90 -13.60
C ASN A 98 15.22 -18.48 -14.09
N VAL A 99 14.96 -17.56 -13.16
CA VAL A 99 14.75 -16.14 -13.48
C VAL A 99 16.04 -15.53 -14.05
N PRO A 100 16.01 -14.86 -15.22
CA PRO A 100 17.20 -14.19 -15.74
C PRO A 100 17.71 -13.14 -14.76
N GLN A 101 19.02 -13.11 -14.51
CA GLN A 101 19.65 -12.26 -13.48
C GLN A 101 19.24 -10.78 -13.54
N LYS A 102 18.99 -10.24 -14.74
CA LYS A 102 18.51 -8.87 -14.98
C LYS A 102 17.11 -8.57 -14.41
N PHE A 103 16.30 -9.59 -14.13
CA PHE A 103 14.95 -9.49 -13.55
C PHE A 103 14.86 -10.06 -12.12
N GLN A 104 15.88 -10.78 -11.65
CA GLN A 104 15.90 -11.43 -10.33
C GLN A 104 15.46 -10.47 -9.21
N ALA A 105 16.09 -9.29 -9.10
CA ALA A 105 15.83 -8.34 -8.03
C ALA A 105 14.37 -7.82 -8.02
N ILE A 106 13.75 -7.57 -9.18
CA ILE A 106 12.36 -7.10 -9.25
C ILE A 106 11.37 -8.26 -9.00
N VAL A 107 11.70 -9.48 -9.41
CA VAL A 107 10.92 -10.70 -9.09
C VAL A 107 10.95 -10.97 -7.59
N ASP A 108 12.14 -10.97 -6.97
CA ASP A 108 12.31 -11.14 -5.52
C ASP A 108 11.56 -10.07 -4.71
N TYR A 109 11.59 -8.82 -5.19
CA TYR A 109 10.81 -7.72 -4.61
C TYR A 109 9.31 -8.07 -4.56
N TRP A 110 8.73 -8.55 -5.66
CA TRP A 110 7.30 -8.85 -5.74
C TRP A 110 6.91 -10.08 -4.91
N LEU A 111 7.71 -11.15 -4.97
CA LEU A 111 7.53 -12.36 -4.16
C LEU A 111 7.56 -12.04 -2.66
N ALA A 112 8.52 -11.22 -2.22
CA ALA A 112 8.63 -10.80 -0.82
C ALA A 112 7.51 -9.83 -0.39
N SER A 113 6.90 -9.10 -1.32
CA SER A 113 5.96 -8.01 -1.03
C SER A 113 4.57 -8.46 -0.57
N LEU A 114 4.09 -9.64 -0.99
CA LEU A 114 2.68 -10.02 -0.74
C LEU A 114 2.43 -11.18 0.22
N ARG A 115 3.35 -12.15 0.39
CA ARG A 115 3.12 -13.38 1.20
C ARG A 115 1.93 -14.26 0.76
N THR A 116 1.20 -13.94 -0.31
CA THR A 116 -0.10 -14.58 -0.61
C THR A 116 -0.15 -15.42 -1.88
N ASP A 117 0.71 -15.18 -2.87
CA ASP A 117 0.54 -15.78 -4.21
C ASP A 117 1.89 -16.18 -4.83
N ASP A 118 1.93 -17.34 -5.49
CA ASP A 118 3.08 -17.85 -6.23
C ASP A 118 3.36 -17.06 -7.54
N VAL A 119 2.42 -16.19 -7.95
CA VAL A 119 2.44 -15.52 -9.26
C VAL A 119 2.80 -14.02 -9.15
N VAL A 120 4.00 -13.69 -9.63
CA VAL A 120 4.59 -12.35 -9.56
C VAL A 120 3.73 -11.24 -10.15
N LEU A 121 3.10 -11.45 -11.31
CA LEU A 121 2.30 -10.39 -11.95
C LEU A 121 0.98 -10.12 -11.21
N CYS A 122 0.41 -11.10 -10.50
CA CYS A 122 -0.74 -10.88 -9.61
C CYS A 122 -0.40 -9.88 -8.48
N ALA A 123 0.85 -9.93 -7.99
CA ALA A 123 1.35 -8.97 -7.02
C ALA A 123 1.48 -7.56 -7.60
N GLN A 124 2.02 -7.45 -8.82
CA GLN A 124 2.12 -6.19 -9.54
C GLN A 124 0.73 -5.58 -9.86
N VAL A 125 -0.23 -6.39 -10.32
CA VAL A 125 -1.65 -5.98 -10.53
C VAL A 125 -2.21 -5.39 -9.24
N SER A 126 -2.06 -6.11 -8.13
CA SER A 126 -2.59 -5.69 -6.83
C SER A 126 -1.99 -4.37 -6.33
N ALA A 127 -0.69 -4.15 -6.55
CA ALA A 127 -0.04 -2.87 -6.22
C ALA A 127 -0.47 -1.73 -7.18
N TYR A 128 -0.62 -2.01 -8.48
CA TYR A 128 -1.05 -1.01 -9.44
C TYR A 128 -2.51 -0.58 -9.21
N ARG A 129 -3.41 -1.51 -8.85
CA ARG A 129 -4.78 -1.21 -8.41
C ARG A 129 -4.81 -0.29 -7.18
N LYS A 130 -3.92 -0.51 -6.18
CA LYS A 130 -3.77 0.37 -5.00
C LYS A 130 -3.30 1.77 -5.40
N PHE A 131 -2.35 1.88 -6.33
CA PHE A 131 -1.92 3.16 -6.91
C PHE A 131 -3.08 3.88 -7.61
N LEU A 132 -3.87 3.22 -8.46
CA LEU A 132 -4.99 3.86 -9.15
C LEU A 132 -6.04 4.41 -8.15
N ALA A 133 -6.21 3.76 -7.00
CA ALA A 133 -7.02 4.27 -5.90
C ALA A 133 -6.40 5.52 -5.23
N ASP A 134 -5.11 5.52 -4.87
CA ASP A 134 -4.42 6.72 -4.34
C ASP A 134 -4.43 7.87 -5.35
N GLN A 135 -4.24 7.58 -6.65
CA GLN A 135 -4.29 8.58 -7.70
C GLN A 135 -5.66 9.25 -7.72
N LEU A 136 -6.75 8.47 -7.74
CA LEU A 136 -8.12 8.99 -7.72
C LEU A 136 -8.43 9.77 -6.43
N GLN A 137 -7.98 9.30 -5.27
CA GLN A 137 -8.14 9.98 -3.98
C GLN A 137 -7.36 11.30 -3.94
N THR A 138 -6.12 11.28 -4.41
CA THR A 138 -5.27 12.47 -4.58
C THR A 138 -5.93 13.48 -5.52
N ARG A 139 -6.47 13.04 -6.68
CA ARG A 139 -7.23 13.92 -7.58
C ARG A 139 -8.45 14.53 -6.90
N ARG A 140 -9.23 13.77 -6.13
CA ARG A 140 -10.35 14.32 -5.35
C ARG A 140 -9.89 15.37 -4.34
N ARG A 141 -8.78 15.12 -3.62
CA ARG A 141 -8.18 16.05 -2.64
C ARG A 141 -7.70 17.36 -3.28
N PHE A 142 -7.17 17.30 -4.50
CA PHE A 142 -6.65 18.45 -5.22
C PHE A 142 -7.65 19.09 -6.21
N ARG A 143 -8.81 18.48 -6.48
CA ARG A 143 -9.87 19.06 -7.34
C ARG A 143 -10.37 20.43 -6.84
N ASN A 144 -10.41 20.61 -5.53
CA ASN A 144 -10.83 21.85 -4.89
C ASN A 144 -9.63 22.75 -4.49
N LYS A 145 -8.40 22.36 -4.85
CA LYS A 145 -7.16 23.10 -4.59
C LYS A 145 -6.51 23.49 -5.92
N CYS A 146 -5.41 24.23 -5.87
CA CYS A 146 -4.55 24.36 -7.05
C CYS A 146 -3.87 23.01 -7.32
N PHE A 147 -4.23 22.33 -8.43
CA PHE A 147 -3.58 21.08 -8.83
C PHE A 147 -2.07 21.26 -9.09
N GLY A 148 -1.64 22.44 -9.53
CA GLY A 148 -0.22 22.78 -9.67
C GLY A 148 0.59 22.58 -8.39
N LYS A 149 -0.01 22.74 -7.19
CA LYS A 149 0.69 22.43 -5.93
C LYS A 149 1.06 20.95 -5.82
N TYR A 150 0.19 20.05 -6.28
CA TYR A 150 0.52 18.61 -6.31
C TYR A 150 1.64 18.32 -7.32
N GLU A 151 1.58 18.93 -8.50
CA GLU A 151 2.61 18.82 -9.53
C GLU A 151 3.98 19.34 -9.03
N ASP A 152 3.99 20.43 -8.27
CA ASP A 152 5.17 20.97 -7.59
C ASP A 152 5.69 20.03 -6.49
N GLU A 153 4.81 19.45 -5.66
CA GLU A 153 5.16 18.43 -4.65
C GLU A 153 5.79 17.18 -5.28
N VAL A 154 5.28 16.74 -6.44
CA VAL A 154 5.86 15.62 -7.22
C VAL A 154 7.23 15.99 -7.77
N ARG A 155 7.36 17.19 -8.36
CA ARG A 155 8.64 17.67 -8.91
C ARG A 155 9.71 17.79 -7.83
N GLU A 156 9.36 18.32 -6.66
CA GLU A 156 10.28 18.48 -5.54
C GLU A 156 10.72 17.14 -4.95
N ARG A 157 9.79 16.21 -4.73
CA ARG A 157 10.14 14.85 -4.27
C ARG A 157 11.11 14.18 -5.24
N ARG A 158 10.84 14.26 -6.55
CA ARG A 158 11.71 13.68 -7.57
C ARG A 158 13.10 14.34 -7.59
N ARG A 159 13.20 15.65 -7.38
CA ARG A 159 14.50 16.35 -7.23
C ARG A 159 15.31 15.81 -6.05
N ARG A 160 14.70 15.61 -4.88
CA ARG A 160 15.38 15.06 -3.69
C ARG A 160 15.99 13.67 -3.94
N TYR A 161 15.31 12.81 -4.69
CA TYR A 161 15.82 11.48 -5.08
C TYR A 161 16.60 11.49 -6.41
N CYS A 162 17.07 12.65 -6.88
CA CYS A 162 17.86 12.82 -8.13
C CYS A 162 17.18 12.31 -9.43
N LEU A 163 15.86 12.15 -9.43
CA LEU A 163 15.08 11.64 -10.57
C LEU A 163 14.78 12.75 -11.58
N LEU A 164 15.76 13.01 -12.45
CA LEU A 164 15.68 14.00 -13.53
C LEU A 164 14.48 13.79 -14.47
N GLY A 165 14.15 14.84 -15.24
CA GLY A 165 13.10 14.82 -16.28
C GLY A 165 11.90 15.71 -15.93
N ASP A 166 11.28 16.27 -16.96
CA ASP A 166 10.16 17.20 -16.80
C ASP A 166 8.92 16.51 -16.25
N VAL A 167 8.42 17.04 -15.14
CA VAL A 167 7.15 16.64 -14.54
C VAL A 167 6.08 17.57 -15.09
N HIS A 168 5.27 17.05 -16.01
CA HIS A 168 4.00 17.66 -16.38
C HIS A 168 2.85 16.68 -16.13
N LEU A 169 1.93 17.02 -15.24
CA LEU A 169 0.80 16.15 -14.84
C LEU A 169 -0.53 16.81 -15.17
N LEU A 170 -1.50 16.01 -15.62
CA LEU A 170 -2.86 16.48 -15.90
C LEU A 170 -3.84 16.17 -14.74
N PRO A 171 -4.77 17.11 -14.40
CA PRO A 171 -5.77 16.90 -13.35
C PRO A 171 -6.68 15.70 -13.61
N ASP A 172 -7.04 15.44 -14.86
CA ASP A 172 -7.79 14.24 -15.28
C ASP A 172 -6.80 13.12 -15.63
N SER A 173 -6.83 12.02 -14.87
CA SER A 173 -5.95 10.86 -15.13
C SER A 173 -6.27 10.15 -16.45
N ARG A 174 -7.49 10.29 -16.99
CA ARG A 174 -7.86 9.72 -18.29
C ARG A 174 -7.16 10.39 -19.48
N GLN A 175 -6.67 11.61 -19.29
CA GLN A 175 -5.95 12.37 -20.31
C GLN A 175 -4.43 12.17 -20.20
N GLN A 176 -3.95 11.51 -19.15
CA GLN A 176 -2.52 11.28 -18.96
C GLN A 176 -1.98 10.24 -19.92
N SER A 177 -0.86 10.57 -20.55
CA SER A 177 -0.05 9.60 -21.28
C SER A 177 0.49 8.53 -20.33
N ARG A 178 0.83 7.35 -20.89
CA ARG A 178 1.47 6.26 -20.13
C ARG A 178 2.68 6.75 -19.33
N LEU A 179 3.52 7.61 -19.91
CA LEU A 179 4.69 8.18 -19.25
C LEU A 179 4.35 9.04 -18.02
N GLN A 180 3.25 9.80 -18.06
CA GLN A 180 2.79 10.63 -16.94
C GLN A 180 2.23 9.77 -15.81
N ASN A 181 1.44 8.73 -16.13
CA ASN A 181 1.01 7.73 -15.14
C ASN A 181 2.22 7.04 -14.48
N TRP A 182 3.28 6.75 -15.24
CA TRP A 182 4.53 6.21 -14.69
C TRP A 182 5.25 7.16 -13.74
N VAL A 183 5.31 8.45 -14.05
CA VAL A 183 5.86 9.49 -13.15
C VAL A 183 5.07 9.56 -11.84
N GLU A 184 3.74 9.42 -11.89
CA GLU A 184 2.90 9.40 -10.69
C GLU A 184 3.01 8.10 -9.89
N PHE A 185 3.13 6.95 -10.55
CA PHE A 185 3.34 5.66 -9.89
C PHE A 185 4.72 5.59 -9.20
N GLN A 186 5.76 6.15 -9.83
CA GLN A 186 7.06 6.35 -9.18
C GLN A 186 6.92 7.25 -7.94
N ASN A 187 6.20 8.38 -8.06
CA ASN A 187 5.97 9.27 -6.92
C ASN A 187 5.12 8.64 -5.79
N TYR A 188 4.16 7.77 -6.12
CA TYR A 188 3.42 6.97 -5.14
C TYR A 188 4.38 6.08 -4.34
N HIS A 189 5.30 5.39 -5.01
CA HIS A 189 6.32 4.59 -4.32
C HIS A 189 7.38 5.42 -3.57
N LEU A 190 7.71 6.62 -4.03
CA LEU A 190 8.57 7.55 -3.28
C LEU A 190 7.90 8.04 -1.99
N LYS A 191 6.59 8.32 -1.96
CA LYS A 191 5.88 8.64 -0.71
C LYS A 191 6.00 7.50 0.32
N ILE A 192 5.90 6.24 -0.14
CA ILE A 192 6.02 5.07 0.73
C ILE A 192 7.48 4.91 1.19
N LEU A 193 8.45 5.25 0.36
CA LEU A 193 9.86 5.28 0.77
C LEU A 193 10.11 6.32 1.87
N GLU A 194 9.62 7.56 1.70
CA GLU A 194 9.73 8.63 2.72
C GLU A 194 9.11 8.20 4.07
N LEU A 195 7.97 7.53 4.03
CA LEU A 195 7.32 7.00 5.25
C LEU A 195 8.18 5.93 5.93
N LEU A 196 8.72 4.98 5.17
CA LEU A 196 9.59 3.92 5.71
C LEU A 196 10.91 4.48 6.26
N GLU A 197 11.50 5.47 5.60
CA GLU A 197 12.70 6.17 6.06
C GLU A 197 12.40 6.91 7.39
N THR A 198 11.22 7.54 7.52
CA THR A 198 10.77 8.14 8.79
C THR A 198 10.54 7.09 9.90
N GLU A 199 9.88 5.96 9.59
CA GLU A 199 9.68 4.84 10.53
C GLU A 199 11.03 4.24 10.99
N GLN A 200 12.04 4.19 10.10
CA GLN A 200 13.40 3.76 10.44
C GLN A 200 14.05 4.73 11.43
N ASP A 201 14.04 6.03 11.13
CA ASP A 201 14.66 7.07 11.97
C ASP A 201 14.02 7.13 13.36
N GLU A 202 12.68 7.04 13.45
CA GLU A 202 11.97 6.93 14.72
C GLU A 202 12.33 5.67 15.52
N SER A 203 12.50 4.54 14.85
CA SER A 203 12.86 3.27 15.50
C SER A 203 14.30 3.27 15.99
N GLN A 204 15.21 3.89 15.21
CA GLN A 204 16.61 4.10 15.59
C GLN A 204 16.72 5.01 16.81
N GLN A 205 16.00 6.15 16.82
CA GLN A 205 15.97 7.07 17.96
C GLN A 205 15.48 6.37 19.24
N LYS A 206 14.39 5.60 19.16
CA LYS A 206 13.86 4.82 20.31
C LYS A 206 14.87 3.79 20.83
N LEU A 207 15.61 3.13 19.92
CA LEU A 207 16.65 2.15 20.29
C LEU A 207 17.84 2.84 20.98
N ASP A 208 18.27 4.00 20.50
CA ASP A 208 19.37 4.75 21.10
C ASP A 208 18.99 5.37 22.45
N ASP A 209 17.75 5.85 22.60
CA ASP A 209 17.21 6.30 23.89
C ASP A 209 17.11 5.14 24.91
N ALA A 210 16.65 3.95 24.49
CA ALA A 210 16.61 2.77 25.34
C ALA A 210 18.02 2.32 25.79
N ARG A 211 19.00 2.33 24.87
CA ARG A 211 20.41 2.03 25.16
C ARG A 211 21.05 3.05 26.10
N LYS A 212 20.69 4.33 25.97
CA LYS A 212 21.13 5.39 26.88
C LYS A 212 20.57 5.18 28.29
N LEU A 213 19.26 4.94 28.42
CA LEU A 213 18.61 4.63 29.69
C LEU A 213 19.22 3.40 30.37
N ALA A 214 19.57 2.35 29.61
CA ALA A 214 20.26 1.17 30.13
C ALA A 214 21.72 1.42 30.55
N SER A 215 22.35 2.48 30.01
CA SER A 215 23.73 2.88 30.35
C SER A 215 23.81 3.75 31.61
N ASP A 216 22.73 4.49 31.92
CA ASP A 216 22.63 5.36 33.09
C ASP A 216 22.45 4.53 34.38
N ARG A 217 23.57 4.01 34.90
CA ARG A 217 23.71 3.17 36.13
C ARG A 217 23.01 3.66 37.40
N SER A 218 22.46 4.87 37.42
CA SER A 218 21.73 5.43 38.55
C SER A 218 20.23 5.10 38.53
N ALA A 219 19.69 4.58 37.43
CA ALA A 219 18.32 4.08 37.38
C ALA A 219 18.25 2.67 37.99
N PRO A 220 17.22 2.35 38.81
CA PRO A 220 16.98 0.96 39.23
C PRO A 220 16.72 0.11 37.99
N ALA A 221 17.48 -0.97 37.82
CA ALA A 221 17.44 -1.80 36.62
C ALA A 221 16.02 -2.32 36.34
N PRO A 222 15.36 -1.89 35.26
CA PRO A 222 14.06 -2.43 34.90
C PRO A 222 14.29 -3.81 34.27
N GLU A 223 13.85 -4.87 34.92
CA GLU A 223 14.02 -6.26 34.41
C GLU A 223 13.39 -6.46 33.02
N CYS A 224 12.42 -5.61 32.64
CA CYS A 224 11.79 -5.61 31.31
C CYS A 224 12.64 -4.94 30.19
N ALA A 225 13.66 -4.13 30.51
CA ALA A 225 14.32 -3.26 29.52
C ALA A 225 15.09 -4.02 28.42
N GLY A 226 15.48 -5.28 28.67
CA GLY A 226 16.18 -6.10 27.68
C GLY A 226 15.32 -6.50 26.48
N GLY A 227 14.05 -6.84 26.71
CA GLY A 227 13.14 -7.31 25.66
C GLY A 227 12.75 -6.20 24.67
N ASP A 228 12.60 -4.97 25.16
CA ASP A 228 12.24 -3.82 24.33
C ASP A 228 13.34 -3.46 23.31
N ALA A 229 14.62 -3.59 23.70
CA ALA A 229 15.75 -3.33 22.81
C ALA A 229 15.83 -4.34 21.66
N GLU A 230 15.70 -5.64 21.93
CA GLU A 230 15.71 -6.69 20.90
C GLU A 230 14.51 -6.56 19.95
N ALA A 231 13.32 -6.22 20.48
CA ALA A 231 12.14 -5.96 19.68
C ALA A 231 12.33 -4.75 18.73
N LEU A 232 12.93 -3.66 19.22
CA LEU A 232 13.27 -2.48 18.41
C LEU A 232 14.31 -2.79 17.33
N GLU A 233 15.34 -3.58 17.63
CA GLU A 233 16.34 -4.03 16.64
C GLU A 233 15.69 -4.85 15.52
N HIS A 234 14.79 -5.78 15.84
CA HIS A 234 14.06 -6.54 14.83
C HIS A 234 13.11 -5.67 13.98
N ILE A 235 12.45 -4.66 14.59
CA ILE A 235 11.64 -3.67 13.86
C ILE A 235 12.53 -2.86 12.88
N LEU A 236 13.68 -2.39 13.35
CA LEU A 236 14.63 -1.60 12.57
C LEU A 236 15.18 -2.39 11.37
N GLU A 237 15.59 -3.65 11.57
CA GLU A 237 16.06 -4.52 10.47
C GLU A 237 14.95 -4.80 9.44
N ARG A 238 13.70 -4.93 9.90
CA ARG A 238 12.54 -5.04 8.99
C ARG A 238 12.31 -3.75 8.20
N ALA A 239 12.48 -2.57 8.81
CA ALA A 239 12.37 -1.29 8.13
C ALA A 239 13.46 -1.14 7.05
N LYS A 240 14.74 -1.37 7.40
CA LYS A 240 15.88 -1.38 6.46
C LYS A 240 15.65 -2.30 5.26
N ARG A 241 15.19 -3.53 5.50
CA ARG A 241 14.86 -4.49 4.42
C ARG A 241 13.75 -3.97 3.50
N SER A 242 12.71 -3.36 4.08
CA SER A 242 11.58 -2.79 3.34
C SER A 242 12.00 -1.58 2.50
N ILE A 243 12.93 -0.76 3.00
CA ILE A 243 13.56 0.37 2.28
C ILE A 243 14.39 -0.13 1.10
N GLY A 244 15.25 -1.14 1.31
CA GLY A 244 16.05 -1.76 0.25
C GLY A 244 15.18 -2.33 -0.86
N GLN A 245 14.13 -3.08 -0.50
CA GLN A 245 13.11 -3.58 -1.42
C GLN A 245 12.43 -2.44 -2.20
N ARG A 246 12.00 -1.36 -1.52
CA ARG A 246 11.36 -0.21 -2.17
C ARG A 246 12.30 0.50 -3.16
N LYS A 247 13.61 0.57 -2.87
CA LYS A 247 14.64 1.13 -3.78
C LYS A 247 14.78 0.29 -5.06
N VAL A 248 14.87 -1.03 -4.95
CA VAL A 248 14.87 -1.95 -6.12
C VAL A 248 13.68 -1.71 -7.05
N LEU A 249 12.48 -1.55 -6.50
CA LEU A 249 11.30 -1.21 -7.31
C LEU A 249 11.49 0.15 -8.01
N LEU A 250 11.88 1.20 -7.29
CA LEU A 250 12.04 2.55 -7.85
C LEU A 250 13.08 2.61 -8.98
N ASP A 251 14.18 1.87 -8.86
CA ASP A 251 15.21 1.74 -9.89
C ASP A 251 14.66 1.03 -11.15
N TRP A 252 13.91 -0.06 -10.96
CA TRP A 252 13.23 -0.75 -12.07
C TRP A 252 12.23 0.17 -12.78
N ILE A 253 11.46 0.96 -12.03
CA ILE A 253 10.54 1.98 -12.59
C ILE A 253 11.31 3.00 -13.44
N GLU A 254 12.45 3.50 -12.93
CA GLU A 254 13.26 4.48 -13.63
C GLU A 254 13.86 3.93 -14.94
N GLN A 255 14.40 2.70 -14.91
CA GLN A 255 14.93 2.02 -16.10
C GLN A 255 13.86 1.88 -17.20
N TRP A 256 12.62 1.52 -16.83
CA TRP A 256 11.50 1.48 -17.77
C TRP A 256 11.15 2.85 -18.33
N ARG A 257 11.12 3.87 -17.47
CA ARG A 257 10.86 5.26 -17.87
C ARG A 257 11.88 5.76 -18.91
N GLN A 258 13.16 5.49 -18.68
CA GLN A 258 14.25 5.83 -19.61
C GLN A 258 14.18 5.03 -20.91
N THR A 259 13.75 3.77 -20.85
CA THR A 259 13.52 2.92 -22.04
C THR A 259 12.38 3.49 -22.91
N VAL A 260 11.28 3.94 -22.31
CA VAL A 260 10.16 4.58 -23.02
C VAL A 260 10.58 5.91 -23.65
N LEU A 261 11.33 6.74 -22.92
CA LEU A 261 11.88 8.00 -23.44
C LEU A 261 12.83 7.78 -24.63
N SER A 262 13.73 6.80 -24.52
CA SER A 262 14.69 6.46 -25.59
C SER A 262 13.97 5.97 -26.87
N LYS A 263 12.92 5.16 -26.72
CA LYS A 263 12.10 4.67 -27.84
C LYS A 263 11.21 5.74 -28.49
N ALA A 264 10.85 6.80 -27.77
CA ALA A 264 10.13 7.93 -28.35
C ALA A 264 10.97 8.71 -29.38
N GLY A 265 12.30 8.60 -29.27
CA GLY A 265 13.31 9.26 -30.09
C GLY A 265 13.33 10.78 -29.91
N PRO A 266 14.43 11.45 -30.32
CA PRO A 266 14.32 12.86 -30.63
C PRO A 266 13.36 12.97 -31.81
N ARG A 267 12.11 13.38 -31.56
CA ARG A 267 11.26 13.98 -32.58
C ARG A 267 11.91 15.29 -33.00
N ILE A 268 12.96 15.19 -33.81
CA ILE A 268 13.55 16.31 -34.54
C ILE A 268 12.39 16.88 -35.34
N SER A 269 11.86 17.99 -34.85
CA SER A 269 10.82 18.77 -35.50
C SER A 269 11.44 19.49 -36.70
N ALA A 270 11.88 18.70 -37.68
CA ALA A 270 12.34 19.11 -39.01
C ALA A 270 11.18 19.64 -39.87
N ARG A 271 10.31 20.46 -39.26
CA ARG A 271 9.88 21.72 -39.88
C ARG A 271 11.11 22.63 -39.84
N GLY A 272 12.09 22.44 -40.73
CA GLY A 272 11.80 22.36 -42.16
C GLY A 272 11.38 23.77 -42.55
N GLY A 273 12.38 24.64 -42.65
CA GLY A 273 12.18 26.07 -42.51
C GLY A 273 11.45 26.68 -43.70
N ARG A 274 10.43 27.47 -43.44
CA ARG A 274 10.10 28.58 -44.34
C ARG A 274 11.12 29.70 -44.15
N ARG A 275 12.29 29.52 -44.79
CA ARG A 275 13.11 30.65 -45.25
C ARG A 275 12.20 31.54 -46.12
N ARG A 276 11.75 32.68 -45.58
CA ARG A 276 11.31 33.81 -46.40
C ARG A 276 11.41 35.13 -45.62
N GLY A 277 12.39 35.96 -45.98
CA GLY A 277 12.25 37.40 -45.82
C GLY A 277 12.95 38.11 -44.65
N SER A 278 14.11 37.65 -44.18
CA SER A 278 15.00 38.53 -43.39
C SER A 278 15.70 39.52 -44.34
N LYS A 279 15.06 40.67 -44.60
CA LYS A 279 15.69 41.78 -45.32
C LYS A 279 16.72 42.42 -44.37
N ALA A 280 17.98 42.46 -44.77
CA ALA A 280 19.07 42.93 -43.94
C ALA A 280 19.01 44.45 -43.69
N SER A 281 19.28 44.86 -42.45
CA SER A 281 19.77 46.20 -42.11
C SER A 281 20.83 46.08 -41.01
N SER A 282 21.97 46.73 -41.23
CA SER A 282 23.25 46.54 -40.56
C SER A 282 23.29 46.96 -39.07
N PRO A 283 24.32 46.54 -38.31
CA PRO A 283 24.44 46.87 -36.88
C PRO A 283 24.94 48.30 -36.67
N SER A 284 24.49 48.94 -35.58
CA SER A 284 25.05 50.20 -35.09
C SER A 284 25.63 50.01 -33.69
N THR A 285 26.95 50.12 -33.60
CA THR A 285 27.72 50.14 -32.36
C THR A 285 27.44 51.44 -31.60
N VAL A 286 26.84 51.36 -30.41
CA VAL A 286 26.89 52.46 -29.44
C VAL A 286 27.23 51.91 -28.05
N LEU A 287 28.43 52.30 -27.59
CA LEU A 287 28.91 52.10 -26.23
C LEU A 287 28.18 53.10 -25.31
N GLY A 288 27.53 52.65 -24.23
CA GLY A 288 26.77 53.53 -23.36
C GLY A 288 26.55 52.98 -21.96
N GLN A 289 27.12 53.64 -20.95
CA GLN A 289 26.89 53.34 -19.54
C GLN A 289 25.44 53.63 -19.15
N ALA A 290 24.80 52.74 -18.39
CA ALA A 290 23.45 52.95 -17.84
C ALA A 290 23.47 52.90 -16.32
N LYS A 291 23.07 54.01 -15.69
CA LYS A 291 22.93 54.16 -14.23
C LYS A 291 21.74 53.36 -13.70
N VAL A 292 21.85 52.93 -12.44
CA VAL A 292 20.72 52.45 -11.63
C VAL A 292 19.68 53.57 -11.48
N VAL A 293 18.42 53.27 -11.79
CA VAL A 293 17.25 54.09 -11.43
C VAL A 293 16.10 53.17 -11.01
N GLU A 294 15.56 53.39 -9.81
CA GLU A 294 14.37 52.69 -9.32
C GLU A 294 13.13 52.99 -10.19
N ALA A 295 12.34 51.95 -10.48
CA ALA A 295 11.04 52.09 -11.13
C ALA A 295 9.90 51.67 -10.19
N LYS A 296 9.09 52.63 -9.74
CA LYS A 296 7.87 52.37 -8.96
C LYS A 296 6.80 51.67 -9.80
N PRO A 297 6.05 50.68 -9.27
CA PRO A 297 5.08 49.92 -10.05
C PRO A 297 3.80 50.72 -10.37
N LYS A 298 3.54 50.96 -11.66
CA LYS A 298 2.26 51.54 -12.12
C LYS A 298 1.15 50.48 -12.13
N LYS A 299 0.14 50.67 -11.27
CA LYS A 299 -1.12 49.90 -11.28
C LYS A 299 -1.84 50.03 -12.63
N ARG A 300 -1.88 48.96 -13.44
CA ARG A 300 -2.77 48.87 -14.61
C ARG A 300 -4.11 48.25 -14.19
N LYS A 301 -5.20 49.02 -14.34
CA LYS A 301 -6.58 48.50 -14.25
C LYS A 301 -6.95 47.84 -15.58
N THR A 302 -7.27 46.55 -15.57
CA THR A 302 -7.82 45.83 -16.73
C THR A 302 -9.35 45.94 -16.71
N PRO A 303 -10.02 46.44 -17.77
CA PRO A 303 -11.47 46.50 -17.82
C PRO A 303 -12.10 45.14 -18.12
N ILE A 304 -13.12 44.77 -17.34
CA ILE A 304 -13.91 43.56 -17.51
C ILE A 304 -14.72 43.65 -18.81
N ARG A 305 -14.51 42.70 -19.75
CA ARG A 305 -15.39 42.52 -20.92
C ARG A 305 -16.46 41.46 -20.62
N LYS A 306 -17.72 41.82 -20.80
CA LYS A 306 -18.88 40.91 -20.71
C LYS A 306 -18.89 39.92 -21.88
N PRO A 307 -19.39 38.68 -21.70
CA PRO A 307 -19.58 37.74 -22.80
C PRO A 307 -20.80 38.14 -23.66
N ARG A 308 -20.67 38.03 -24.98
CA ARG A 308 -21.80 38.04 -25.93
C ARG A 308 -22.08 36.61 -26.37
N GLN A 309 -23.32 36.14 -26.20
CA GLN A 309 -23.82 34.97 -26.93
C GLN A 309 -24.19 35.38 -28.37
N PRO A 310 -24.12 34.44 -29.31
CA PRO A 310 -25.05 34.37 -30.43
C PRO A 310 -25.90 33.10 -30.34
N LYS A 311 -27.21 33.30 -30.45
CA LYS A 311 -28.27 32.29 -30.59
C LYS A 311 -28.77 32.40 -32.02
N VAL A 312 -28.64 31.37 -32.88
CA VAL A 312 -29.49 31.13 -34.08
C VAL A 312 -29.38 29.65 -34.51
N GLU A 313 -30.55 29.01 -34.55
CA GLU A 313 -31.03 27.95 -35.45
C GLU A 313 -32.52 28.33 -35.70
N PRO A 314 -33.28 27.80 -36.70
CA PRO A 314 -32.94 26.81 -37.71
C PRO A 314 -33.37 27.22 -39.15
N THR A 315 -33.23 26.31 -40.13
CA THR A 315 -34.10 26.27 -41.33
C THR A 315 -34.16 24.84 -41.89
N ILE A 316 -35.37 24.36 -42.17
CA ILE A 316 -35.70 23.09 -42.83
C ILE A 316 -35.99 23.39 -44.30
N GLN A 317 -35.53 22.55 -45.24
CA GLN A 317 -36.15 22.42 -46.57
C GLN A 317 -36.12 20.95 -47.03
N ASP A 318 -37.31 20.43 -47.35
CA ASP A 318 -37.54 19.22 -48.16
C ASP A 318 -37.47 19.57 -49.66
N LEU A 319 -37.12 18.58 -50.50
CA LEU A 319 -37.96 18.07 -51.61
C LEU A 319 -37.20 17.12 -52.58
N ASP A 320 -37.67 15.87 -52.62
CA ASP A 320 -37.91 14.98 -53.78
C ASP A 320 -36.84 14.53 -54.82
N ALA A 321 -36.62 13.19 -54.83
CA ALA A 321 -36.51 12.29 -56.01
C ALA A 321 -35.19 12.32 -56.87
N ILE A 322 -34.82 11.42 -57.81
CA ILE A 322 -35.16 10.01 -58.24
C ILE A 322 -34.08 9.54 -59.29
N PRO A 323 -33.82 8.25 -59.64
CA PRO A 323 -34.01 6.95 -58.96
C PRO A 323 -32.77 5.98 -58.96
N GLN A 324 -32.93 4.81 -58.31
CA GLN A 324 -32.38 3.45 -58.55
C GLN A 324 -31.04 3.16 -59.29
N ALA A 325 -30.15 2.39 -58.61
CA ALA A 325 -29.63 1.08 -59.05
C ALA A 325 -29.12 0.27 -57.83
N PRO A 326 -29.13 -1.09 -57.84
CA PRO A 326 -29.02 -1.89 -56.62
C PRO A 326 -27.58 -2.28 -56.23
N ILE A 327 -27.24 -2.15 -54.94
CA ILE A 327 -26.02 -2.72 -54.34
C ILE A 327 -26.42 -3.76 -53.29
N ARG A 328 -25.67 -4.88 -53.27
CA ARG A 328 -25.92 -6.07 -52.44
C ARG A 328 -26.12 -5.74 -50.96
N GLN A 329 -27.13 -6.36 -50.35
CA GLN A 329 -27.28 -6.42 -48.90
C GLN A 329 -26.30 -7.44 -48.32
N GLU A 330 -25.37 -6.98 -47.50
CA GLU A 330 -24.72 -7.85 -46.50
C GLU A 330 -25.56 -7.79 -45.22
N THR A 331 -26.03 -8.96 -44.78
CA THR A 331 -26.89 -9.11 -43.60
C THR A 331 -26.11 -8.90 -42.32
N THR A 332 -26.36 -7.78 -41.63
CA THR A 332 -26.03 -7.63 -40.21
C THR A 332 -26.85 -8.63 -39.38
N PRO A 333 -26.21 -9.53 -38.60
CA PRO A 333 -26.95 -10.37 -37.66
C PRO A 333 -27.50 -9.51 -36.52
N ARG A 334 -28.81 -9.57 -36.30
CA ARG A 334 -29.46 -9.06 -35.09
C ARG A 334 -28.96 -9.88 -33.89
N LEU A 335 -28.12 -9.29 -33.04
CA LEU A 335 -27.83 -9.87 -31.73
C LEU A 335 -29.00 -9.58 -30.78
N THR A 336 -29.56 -10.62 -30.19
CA THR A 336 -30.71 -10.58 -29.27
C THR A 336 -30.33 -9.99 -27.91
N LYS A 337 -31.27 -9.28 -27.29
CA LYS A 337 -31.14 -8.72 -25.94
C LYS A 337 -31.40 -9.78 -24.85
N GLU A 338 -30.55 -10.79 -24.74
CA GLU A 338 -30.60 -11.76 -23.63
C GLU A 338 -29.18 -12.20 -23.24
N ASP A 339 -28.46 -11.35 -22.49
CA ASP A 339 -27.77 -11.72 -21.22
C ASP A 339 -27.04 -10.49 -20.62
N GLU A 340 -27.76 -9.68 -19.82
CA GLU A 340 -27.18 -8.50 -19.14
C GLU A 340 -27.21 -8.69 -17.61
N THR A 341 -26.88 -9.90 -17.17
CA THR A 341 -27.16 -10.38 -15.80
C THR A 341 -25.96 -10.85 -14.98
N LEU A 342 -24.71 -10.59 -15.40
CA LEU A 342 -23.49 -11.07 -14.72
C LEU A 342 -22.44 -10.00 -14.33
N LEU A 343 -22.84 -8.74 -14.13
CA LEU A 343 -21.97 -7.72 -13.49
C LEU A 343 -22.69 -6.94 -12.37
N ARG A 344 -23.09 -7.64 -11.30
CA ARG A 344 -23.36 -7.00 -10.00
C ARG A 344 -22.09 -7.01 -9.14
N PRO A 345 -21.66 -5.86 -8.58
CA PRO A 345 -20.63 -5.88 -7.55
C PRO A 345 -21.18 -6.57 -6.29
N PHE A 346 -20.41 -7.49 -5.71
CA PHE A 346 -20.71 -8.10 -4.42
C PHE A 346 -20.83 -7.02 -3.34
N ARG A 347 -22.07 -6.68 -2.95
CA ARG A 347 -22.32 -5.93 -1.72
C ARG A 347 -22.07 -6.85 -0.53
N LEU A 348 -20.92 -6.70 0.13
CA LEU A 348 -20.75 -7.21 1.49
C LEU A 348 -21.86 -6.65 2.38
N GLN A 349 -22.73 -7.52 2.87
CA GLN A 349 -23.69 -7.17 3.91
C GLN A 349 -22.91 -6.85 5.19
N ARG A 350 -22.99 -5.60 5.66
CA ARG A 350 -22.52 -5.26 7.00
C ARG A 350 -23.44 -5.90 8.03
N VAL A 351 -23.00 -7.00 8.64
CA VAL A 351 -23.64 -7.57 9.82
C VAL A 351 -23.26 -6.71 11.03
N THR A 352 -24.07 -5.68 11.30
CA THR A 352 -23.96 -4.90 12.54
C THR A 352 -24.49 -5.71 13.72
N LYS A 353 -23.60 -6.41 14.44
CA LYS A 353 -23.92 -6.91 15.79
C LYS A 353 -24.05 -5.72 16.74
N ALA A 354 -25.28 -5.34 17.05
CA ALA A 354 -25.59 -4.34 18.07
C ALA A 354 -25.60 -4.99 19.46
N THR A 355 -24.51 -4.84 20.22
CA THR A 355 -24.47 -5.26 21.63
C THR A 355 -25.20 -4.21 22.48
N ARG A 356 -26.47 -4.48 22.82
CA ARG A 356 -27.19 -3.68 23.81
C ARG A 356 -26.73 -4.07 25.21
N PHE A 357 -26.05 -3.17 25.91
CA PHE A 357 -26.01 -3.20 27.38
C PHE A 357 -27.14 -2.34 27.93
N ALA A 358 -27.90 -2.89 28.87
CA ALA A 358 -29.00 -2.21 29.54
C ALA A 358 -28.64 -1.89 30.99
N ASN A 359 -28.84 -0.62 31.36
CA ASN A 359 -29.19 -0.09 32.68
C ASN A 359 -28.70 -0.81 33.95
N GLY A 360 -27.74 -0.18 34.62
CA GLY A 360 -27.59 -0.25 36.08
C GLY A 360 -27.72 1.16 36.67
N SER A 361 -28.87 1.50 37.25
CA SER A 361 -29.14 2.84 37.80
C SER A 361 -28.63 2.99 39.23
N GLY A 362 -27.78 4.00 39.49
CA GLY A 362 -27.31 4.34 40.83
C GLY A 362 -27.18 5.85 41.05
N LYS A 363 -28.19 6.46 41.66
CA LYS A 363 -28.04 7.69 42.47
C LYS A 363 -27.33 7.30 43.79
N PRO A 364 -26.55 8.17 44.48
CA PRO A 364 -27.16 9.39 45.02
C PRO A 364 -26.27 10.62 45.32
N LEU A 365 -27.00 11.68 45.72
CA LEU A 365 -26.65 12.73 46.67
C LEU A 365 -25.68 13.87 46.28
N SER A 366 -25.98 14.99 46.93
CA SER A 366 -25.46 16.33 46.73
C SER A 366 -24.36 16.66 47.73
N ALA A 367 -23.37 17.43 47.29
CA ALA A 367 -22.75 18.47 48.11
C ALA A 367 -22.34 19.63 47.20
N GLY A 368 -22.83 20.84 47.48
CA GLY A 368 -22.39 22.04 46.79
C GLY A 368 -21.25 22.70 47.55
N VAL A 369 -20.21 23.14 46.83
CA VAL A 369 -19.25 24.13 47.31
C VAL A 369 -19.10 25.20 46.24
N SER A 370 -19.39 26.45 46.62
CA SER A 370 -19.20 27.63 45.79
C SER A 370 -17.86 28.26 46.13
N ILE A 371 -16.99 28.46 45.13
CA ILE A 371 -15.84 29.37 45.24
C ILE A 371 -15.83 30.26 44.00
N GLN A 372 -15.71 31.57 44.24
CA GLN A 372 -15.72 32.61 43.21
C GLN A 372 -14.33 32.82 42.61
N GLY A 373 -14.33 33.21 41.33
CA GLY A 373 -13.42 34.25 40.82
C GLY A 373 -12.01 33.83 40.39
N ILE A 374 -11.74 33.99 39.09
CA ILE A 374 -10.58 34.72 38.56
C ILE A 374 -10.92 35.19 37.13
N SER A 375 -10.47 36.39 36.78
CA SER A 375 -10.73 37.08 35.52
C SER A 375 -9.83 36.56 34.38
N PRO A 376 -10.23 36.61 33.09
CA PRO A 376 -9.50 35.94 32.01
C PRO A 376 -8.34 36.78 31.45
N SER A 377 -7.36 36.10 30.82
CA SER A 377 -6.38 36.71 29.92
C SER A 377 -6.32 35.92 28.61
N PRO A 378 -6.29 36.58 27.43
CA PRO A 378 -6.42 35.90 26.15
C PRO A 378 -5.05 35.51 25.58
N LEU A 379 -4.88 34.23 25.25
CA LEU A 379 -3.78 33.77 24.38
C LEU A 379 -4.33 33.01 23.16
N LYS A 380 -3.63 33.23 22.06
CA LYS A 380 -3.98 32.94 20.67
C LYS A 380 -4.33 31.46 20.42
N PRO A 381 -5.26 31.15 19.49
CA PRO A 381 -5.37 29.80 18.96
C PRO A 381 -4.27 29.56 17.92
N ASP A 382 -3.35 28.63 18.21
CA ASP A 382 -2.50 28.05 17.16
C ASP A 382 -3.35 27.12 16.28
N VAL A 383 -3.23 27.29 14.96
CA VAL A 383 -3.97 26.50 13.97
C VAL A 383 -3.25 25.17 13.76
N GLY A 384 -3.43 24.26 14.71
CA GLY A 384 -3.03 22.86 14.58
C GLY A 384 -3.86 22.16 13.49
N VAL A 385 -3.29 22.03 12.29
CA VAL A 385 -3.90 21.27 11.20
C VAL A 385 -3.75 19.78 11.51
N PHE A 386 -4.74 19.21 12.21
CA PHE A 386 -4.89 17.76 12.32
C PHE A 386 -5.07 17.17 10.92
N VAL A 387 -4.14 16.30 10.53
CA VAL A 387 -4.27 15.49 9.32
C VAL A 387 -4.77 14.11 9.74
N ASP A 388 -6.05 13.85 9.50
CA ASP A 388 -6.62 12.51 9.59
C ASP A 388 -5.93 11.57 8.60
N LEU A 389 -5.06 10.71 9.12
CA LEU A 389 -4.45 9.57 8.43
C LEU A 389 -4.72 8.23 9.17
N GLY A 390 -5.62 8.23 10.16
CA GLY A 390 -5.95 7.07 11.02
C GLY A 390 -6.69 5.91 10.35
N LEU A 391 -6.66 5.79 9.02
CA LEU A 391 -7.44 4.79 8.26
C LEU A 391 -6.59 3.68 7.60
N GLU A 392 -5.26 3.80 7.53
CA GLU A 392 -4.40 2.72 6.99
C GLU A 392 -3.93 1.69 8.04
N LEU A 393 -3.86 2.06 9.32
CA LEU A 393 -3.46 1.14 10.40
C LEU A 393 -4.54 0.11 10.78
N ALA A 394 -5.82 0.42 10.56
CA ALA A 394 -6.95 -0.45 10.94
C ALA A 394 -7.02 -1.76 10.14
N CYS A 395 -6.38 -1.85 8.97
CA CYS A 395 -6.37 -3.08 8.15
C CYS A 395 -5.29 -4.10 8.53
N ARG A 396 -4.44 -3.85 9.54
CA ARG A 396 -3.34 -4.77 9.91
C ARG A 396 -3.70 -5.84 10.96
N CYS A 397 -4.88 -5.81 11.57
CA CYS A 397 -5.23 -6.71 12.69
C CYS A 397 -6.32 -7.78 12.41
N GLN A 398 -6.76 -7.97 11.16
CA GLN A 398 -7.75 -9.02 10.81
C GLN A 398 -7.33 -9.82 9.56
N ALA A 399 -6.29 -10.63 9.71
CA ALA A 399 -5.89 -11.66 8.74
C ALA A 399 -5.21 -12.86 9.46
N LEU A 400 -5.92 -13.48 10.40
CA LEU A 400 -5.49 -14.73 11.07
C LEU A 400 -6.50 -15.86 10.79
N THR A 401 -6.68 -16.20 9.52
CA THR A 401 -7.32 -17.45 9.06
C THR A 401 -6.78 -17.83 7.68
N THR A 402 -5.64 -18.52 7.63
CA THR A 402 -5.20 -19.29 6.46
C THR A 402 -4.65 -20.64 6.93
N PRO A 403 -4.99 -21.77 6.28
CA PRO A 403 -4.69 -23.10 6.79
C PRO A 403 -3.36 -23.67 6.24
N TYR A 404 -2.22 -23.18 6.73
CA TYR A 404 -0.91 -23.79 6.45
C TYR A 404 -0.06 -23.89 7.74
N PRO A 405 0.39 -25.10 8.13
CA PRO A 405 1.25 -25.28 9.29
C PRO A 405 2.72 -25.27 8.90
N VAL A 406 3.49 -24.37 9.50
CA VAL A 406 4.96 -24.48 9.61
C VAL A 406 5.25 -25.30 10.88
N CYS A 407 6.13 -26.30 10.76
CA CYS A 407 6.29 -27.36 11.77
C CYS A 407 7.06 -26.95 13.05
N ASP A 408 6.73 -27.69 14.11
CA ASP A 408 7.48 -28.00 15.34
C ASP A 408 7.95 -26.88 16.29
N ALA A 409 8.29 -25.67 15.84
CA ALA A 409 8.68 -24.59 16.76
C ALA A 409 7.50 -24.02 17.59
N ASN A 410 6.25 -24.24 17.16
CA ASN A 410 5.07 -23.58 17.72
C ASN A 410 4.45 -24.26 18.96
N VAL A 411 4.77 -25.53 19.25
CA VAL A 411 4.12 -26.23 20.38
C VAL A 411 4.53 -25.61 21.72
N ASN A 412 5.83 -25.40 21.94
CA ASN A 412 6.33 -24.76 23.16
C ASN A 412 5.87 -23.31 23.28
N ARG A 413 5.80 -22.58 22.15
CA ARG A 413 5.32 -21.20 22.11
C ARG A 413 3.83 -21.09 22.48
N MET A 414 2.97 -21.94 21.92
CA MET A 414 1.53 -21.95 22.26
C MET A 414 1.28 -22.39 23.71
N VAL A 415 2.11 -23.26 24.28
CA VAL A 415 2.00 -23.62 25.71
C VAL A 415 2.34 -22.41 26.59
N LEU A 416 3.42 -21.69 26.29
CA LEU A 416 3.81 -20.46 27.02
C LEU A 416 2.78 -19.34 26.85
N GLU A 417 2.26 -19.10 25.64
CA GLU A 417 1.22 -18.10 25.39
C GLU A 417 -0.13 -18.44 26.09
N VAL A 418 -0.41 -19.72 26.35
CA VAL A 418 -1.59 -20.13 27.15
C VAL A 418 -1.37 -19.94 28.65
N ILE A 419 -0.14 -20.08 29.15
CA ILE A 419 0.21 -19.81 30.55
C ILE A 419 0.22 -18.30 30.83
N GLN A 420 0.78 -17.50 29.93
CA GLN A 420 0.91 -16.04 30.10
C GLN A 420 -0.39 -15.24 29.95
N ASN A 421 -1.44 -15.81 29.35
CA ASN A 421 -2.74 -15.14 29.16
C ASN A 421 -3.87 -15.74 30.04
N TRP A 422 -3.51 -16.49 31.09
CA TRP A 422 -4.47 -17.06 32.04
C TRP A 422 -4.50 -16.22 33.32
N ASP A 423 -5.48 -15.31 33.39
CA ASP A 423 -5.79 -14.52 34.59
C ASP A 423 -6.79 -15.33 35.47
N PRO A 424 -6.60 -15.43 36.80
CA PRO A 424 -7.37 -16.33 37.68
C PRO A 424 -8.81 -15.90 37.99
#